data_AF-A0A8J6V5N7-F1
#
_entry.id   AF-A0A8J6V5N7-F1
#
_cell.length_a   1.000
_cell.length_b   1.000
_cell.length_c   1.000
_cell.angle_alpha   90.00
_cell.angle_beta   90.00
_cell.angle_gamma   90.00
#
_symmetry.space_group_name_H-M   'P 1'
#
loop_
_entity.id
_entity.type
_entity.pdbx_description
1 polymer ?
#
loop_
_entity_poly.entity_id
_entity_poly.type
_entity_poly.pdbx_seq_one_letter_code
_entity_poly.pdbx_strand_id
1 'polypeptide(L)'
;MNIVGGINLPKSADTSDLYIQCNESASINYQEDDKKVVLSQGGIVSSNSYFNSFYERFYTKYITLSSIYYLLKLEGDFQVSVYREVNGENNREIISEQNFEKCQFSDPVKILPINLLQDEKAGRIYFEITCSSEQGAFKEAWIATDENKTTDVSLGIVICTFKKEDYIKNTLATIFQDELLETKDFKIFVVDNGRTLDKADFTEAKLKLVPNINAGGSGGFTRGLIEALEENTYSHFLLMDDDIELESQCIYRLFSLHEYAKTDFAVAGGLLNLQKKHMLYEAGATYNEDSKTRGFAPGSLTAANHNIDLRSSSSLNRLLLEEHIDYGGFWFFSFSKEVVEKIKLPLPLFIKIDDIEFCLRINELGNKIVAFPSIAVWHQPASAKKINWETYYYIRNDLITYAIHYSIGYMDTVQHFTKVILQSLSSFDYNHTEMVIKSFEDYIKGPDFIKNSEPEVLHLNILKLSKSYNDQNEIDELAGIKLLTRWFKVAAESSIEWSSVSRGWKSASKEMTSTIFWRQYLGLKN
;
A
#
# COMPACT_ATOMS: atom_id res chain seq x y z
N MET A 1 -20.99 -11.54 -19.12
CA MET A 1 -20.81 -10.27 -18.40
C MET A 1 -20.05 -10.52 -17.10
N ASN A 2 -18.87 -9.92 -17.00
CA ASN A 2 -18.00 -9.89 -15.83
C ASN A 2 -17.77 -8.43 -15.44
N ILE A 3 -17.94 -8.09 -14.16
CA ILE A 3 -17.64 -6.74 -13.66
C ILE A 3 -16.12 -6.63 -13.44
N VAL A 4 -15.50 -5.60 -14.01
CA VAL A 4 -14.07 -5.26 -13.91
C VAL A 4 -13.83 -4.28 -12.75
N GLY A 5 -14.82 -3.44 -12.42
CA GLY A 5 -14.76 -2.55 -11.27
C GLY A 5 -16.01 -1.70 -11.11
N GLY A 6 -16.33 -1.34 -9.87
CA GLY A 6 -17.39 -0.38 -9.57
C GLY A 6 -16.97 1.07 -9.83
N ILE A 7 -17.99 1.89 -10.10
CA ILE A 7 -17.94 3.34 -10.12
C ILE A 7 -18.72 3.81 -8.89
N ASN A 8 -18.00 4.35 -7.91
CA ASN A 8 -18.56 4.64 -6.60
C ASN A 8 -19.00 6.09 -6.47
N LEU A 9 -20.09 6.31 -5.74
CA LEU A 9 -20.41 7.62 -5.19
C LEU A 9 -19.58 7.87 -3.93
N PRO A 10 -19.12 9.11 -3.68
CA PRO A 10 -18.24 9.43 -2.56
C PRO A 10 -18.92 9.18 -1.22
N LYS A 11 -18.22 8.56 -0.26
CA LYS A 11 -18.76 8.29 1.09
C LYS A 11 -19.05 9.59 1.85
N SER A 12 -18.28 10.64 1.59
CA SER A 12 -18.37 11.93 2.28
C SER A 12 -17.98 13.09 1.38
N ALA A 13 -18.42 14.30 1.72
CA ALA A 13 -18.21 15.51 0.93
C ALA A 13 -16.72 15.88 0.76
N ASP A 14 -15.88 15.63 1.76
CA ASP A 14 -14.44 15.90 1.74
C ASP A 14 -13.64 15.03 0.74
N THR A 15 -14.24 13.94 0.26
CA THR A 15 -13.66 13.05 -0.76
C THR A 15 -14.34 13.15 -2.12
N SER A 16 -15.39 13.99 -2.27
CA SER A 16 -16.26 13.98 -3.46
C SER A 16 -15.50 14.04 -4.78
N ASP A 17 -14.52 14.94 -4.87
CA ASP A 17 -13.71 15.19 -6.06
C ASP A 17 -12.87 13.98 -6.52
N LEU A 18 -12.68 12.97 -5.66
CA LEU A 18 -11.95 11.75 -5.97
C LEU A 18 -12.82 10.67 -6.60
N TYR A 19 -14.13 10.88 -6.64
CA TYR A 19 -15.13 9.96 -7.15
C TYR A 19 -15.91 10.54 -8.32
N ILE A 20 -16.58 11.68 -8.15
CA ILE A 20 -17.38 12.30 -9.21
C ILE A 20 -17.35 13.82 -9.12
N GLN A 21 -17.52 14.48 -10.26
CA GLN A 21 -17.64 15.93 -10.36
C GLN A 21 -19.05 16.27 -10.86
N CYS A 22 -19.71 17.19 -10.19
CA CYS A 22 -21.05 17.67 -10.53
C CYS A 22 -20.99 19.14 -10.95
N ASN A 23 -21.79 19.54 -11.93
CA ASN A 23 -22.05 20.97 -12.18
C ASN A 23 -23.11 21.50 -11.21
N GLU A 24 -23.44 22.79 -11.32
CA GLU A 24 -24.42 23.47 -10.44
C GLU A 24 -25.84 22.87 -10.50
N SER A 25 -26.15 22.14 -11.57
CA SER A 25 -27.46 21.50 -11.81
C SER A 25 -27.49 20.02 -11.39
N ALA A 26 -26.47 19.55 -10.66
CA ALA A 26 -26.41 18.21 -10.10
C ALA A 26 -25.95 18.25 -8.63
N SER A 27 -26.53 17.40 -7.79
CA SER A 27 -26.17 17.34 -6.36
C SER A 27 -26.23 15.91 -5.82
N ILE A 28 -25.33 15.60 -4.90
CA ILE A 28 -25.23 14.27 -4.29
C ILE A 28 -26.13 14.21 -3.05
N ASN A 29 -27.06 13.25 -3.03
CA ASN A 29 -27.78 12.89 -1.82
C ASN A 29 -26.92 11.89 -1.02
N TYR A 30 -26.48 12.29 0.18
CA TYR A 30 -25.66 11.47 1.08
C TYR A 30 -26.47 10.61 2.06
N GLN A 31 -27.81 10.59 1.96
CA GLN A 31 -28.62 9.70 2.79
C GLN A 31 -28.30 8.24 2.45
N GLU A 32 -27.87 7.45 3.44
CA GLU A 32 -27.36 6.08 3.24
C GLU A 32 -28.32 5.18 2.46
N ASP A 33 -29.62 5.21 2.78
CA ASP A 33 -30.64 4.35 2.15
C ASP A 33 -31.05 4.77 0.73
N ASP A 34 -30.65 5.97 0.27
CA ASP A 34 -31.02 6.53 -1.03
C ASP A 34 -29.87 7.33 -1.66
N LYS A 35 -28.63 6.84 -1.47
CA LYS A 35 -27.45 7.51 -1.99
C LYS A 35 -27.47 7.52 -3.51
N LYS A 36 -27.61 8.72 -4.09
CA LYS A 36 -27.69 8.95 -5.54
C LYS A 36 -27.31 10.40 -5.86
N VAL A 37 -27.02 10.66 -7.12
CA VAL A 37 -26.92 12.03 -7.65
C VAL A 37 -28.27 12.40 -8.26
N VAL A 38 -28.81 13.54 -7.87
CA VAL A 38 -30.03 14.13 -8.44
C VAL A 38 -29.63 15.24 -9.39
N LEU A 39 -30.22 15.25 -10.59
CA LEU A 39 -29.92 16.17 -11.67
C LEU A 39 -31.21 16.86 -12.12
N SER A 40 -31.13 18.17 -12.38
CA SER A 40 -32.13 18.87 -13.19
C SER A 40 -31.70 18.86 -14.65
N GLN A 41 -32.56 19.34 -15.56
CA GLN A 41 -32.18 19.52 -16.97
C GLN A 41 -30.87 20.31 -17.11
N GLY A 42 -29.94 19.80 -17.92
CA GLY A 42 -28.58 20.34 -18.07
C GLY A 42 -27.61 19.97 -16.94
N GLY A 43 -28.05 19.21 -15.95
CA GLY A 43 -27.20 18.63 -14.91
C GLY A 43 -26.17 17.69 -15.50
N ILE A 44 -24.91 17.84 -15.09
CA ILE A 44 -23.78 17.04 -15.56
C ILE A 44 -23.12 16.34 -14.38
N VAL A 45 -22.87 15.03 -14.55
CA VAL A 45 -22.01 14.25 -13.65
C VAL A 45 -20.89 13.63 -14.47
N SER A 46 -19.66 13.88 -14.04
CA SER A 46 -18.44 13.34 -14.65
C SER A 46 -17.79 12.32 -13.73
N SER A 47 -17.44 11.15 -14.26
CA SER A 47 -16.62 10.15 -13.59
C SER A 47 -15.11 10.42 -13.77
N ASN A 48 -14.74 11.60 -14.29
CA ASN A 48 -13.37 12.10 -14.41
C ASN A 48 -12.76 12.32 -13.02
N SER A 49 -12.30 11.25 -12.39
CA SER A 49 -11.73 11.28 -11.05
C SER A 49 -10.73 10.15 -10.82
N TYR A 50 -9.99 10.19 -9.71
CA TYR A 50 -8.98 9.19 -9.40
C TYR A 50 -9.54 7.78 -9.28
N PHE A 51 -10.63 7.58 -8.52
CA PHE A 51 -11.16 6.24 -8.30
C PHE A 51 -12.06 5.76 -9.42
N ASN A 52 -12.74 6.63 -10.17
CA ASN A 52 -13.74 6.21 -11.15
C ASN A 52 -13.27 6.28 -12.62
N SER A 53 -12.02 6.67 -12.85
CA SER A 53 -11.40 6.59 -14.18
C SER A 53 -10.80 5.21 -14.44
N PHE A 54 -10.86 4.76 -15.70
CA PHE A 54 -10.14 3.61 -16.19
C PHE A 54 -8.80 4.03 -16.80
N TYR A 55 -7.69 3.66 -16.14
CA TYR A 55 -6.33 3.96 -16.59
C TYR A 55 -5.88 2.96 -17.67
N GLU A 56 -6.40 3.12 -18.88
CA GLU A 56 -6.28 2.18 -20.00
C GLU A 56 -4.86 1.65 -20.19
N ARG A 57 -3.86 2.54 -20.16
CA ARG A 57 -2.45 2.19 -20.35
C ARG A 57 -1.93 1.15 -19.34
N PHE A 58 -2.40 1.18 -18.10
CA PHE A 58 -2.03 0.18 -17.09
C PHE A 58 -2.76 -1.13 -17.34
N TYR A 59 -4.08 -1.07 -17.56
CA TYR A 59 -4.85 -2.26 -17.86
C TYR A 59 -4.34 -2.98 -19.11
N THR A 60 -4.15 -2.28 -20.23
CA THR A 60 -3.67 -2.90 -21.47
C THR A 60 -2.23 -3.39 -21.39
N LYS A 61 -1.39 -2.81 -20.52
CA LYS A 61 -0.04 -3.34 -20.27
C LYS A 61 -0.07 -4.67 -19.50
N TYR A 62 -0.92 -4.79 -18.48
CA TYR A 62 -0.87 -5.89 -17.51
C TYR A 62 -1.93 -6.99 -17.69
N ILE A 63 -3.07 -6.68 -18.31
CA ILE A 63 -4.19 -7.61 -18.44
C ILE A 63 -4.60 -7.85 -19.90
N THR A 64 -5.27 -8.97 -20.18
CA THR A 64 -5.60 -9.44 -21.53
C THR A 64 -6.81 -8.76 -22.17
N LEU A 65 -7.55 -7.94 -21.43
CA LEU A 65 -8.78 -7.32 -21.92
C LEU A 65 -8.54 -6.47 -23.17
N SER A 66 -9.42 -6.65 -24.15
CA SER A 66 -9.43 -5.88 -25.40
C SER A 66 -10.61 -4.90 -25.48
N SER A 67 -11.68 -5.15 -24.73
CA SER A 67 -12.84 -4.28 -24.68
C SER A 67 -13.53 -4.28 -23.31
N ILE A 68 -14.05 -3.09 -22.96
CA ILE A 68 -14.90 -2.84 -21.79
C ILE A 68 -16.16 -2.09 -22.21
N TYR A 69 -17.15 -2.04 -21.35
CA TYR A 69 -18.30 -1.15 -21.46
C TYR A 69 -18.72 -0.65 -20.08
N TYR A 70 -19.48 0.43 -20.05
CA TYR A 70 -20.10 0.92 -18.83
C TYR A 70 -21.56 0.44 -18.73
N LEU A 71 -21.97 0.10 -17.51
CA LEU A 71 -23.36 -0.13 -17.12
C LEU A 71 -23.75 0.95 -16.11
N LEU A 72 -24.82 1.70 -16.36
CA LEU A 72 -25.23 2.81 -15.48
C LEU A 72 -26.69 2.63 -15.04
N LYS A 73 -26.96 2.74 -13.75
CA LYS A 73 -28.32 2.87 -13.21
C LYS A 73 -28.74 4.33 -13.25
N LEU A 74 -29.62 4.65 -14.20
CA LEU A 74 -30.15 6.00 -14.45
C LEU A 74 -31.67 6.03 -14.34
N GLU A 75 -32.23 7.17 -13.95
CA GLU A 75 -33.66 7.47 -13.99
C GLU A 75 -33.89 8.81 -14.68
N GLY A 76 -34.68 8.85 -15.76
CA GLY A 76 -34.88 10.03 -16.61
C GLY A 76 -34.30 9.90 -18.02
N ASP A 77 -34.09 11.03 -18.69
CA ASP A 77 -33.53 11.08 -20.05
C ASP A 77 -32.10 11.62 -19.99
N PHE A 78 -31.15 10.97 -20.66
CA PHE A 78 -29.74 11.32 -20.59
C PHE A 78 -29.03 11.23 -21.93
N GLN A 79 -28.07 12.14 -22.13
CA GLN A 79 -26.96 11.92 -23.05
C GLN A 79 -25.77 11.39 -22.24
N VAL A 80 -25.15 10.29 -22.68
CA VAL A 80 -23.95 9.72 -22.08
C VAL A 80 -22.80 9.81 -23.08
N SER A 81 -21.74 10.51 -22.70
CA SER A 81 -20.53 10.67 -23.50
C SER A 81 -19.35 10.01 -22.79
N VAL A 82 -18.57 9.22 -23.50
CA VAL A 82 -17.35 8.59 -22.98
C VAL A 82 -16.15 9.30 -23.58
N TYR A 83 -15.21 9.65 -22.71
CA TYR A 83 -14.00 10.38 -23.07
C TYR A 83 -12.76 9.52 -22.93
N ARG A 84 -11.75 9.83 -23.75
CA ARG A 84 -10.36 9.38 -23.56
C ARG A 84 -9.46 10.61 -23.49
N GLU A 85 -8.63 10.68 -22.46
CA GLU A 85 -7.59 11.71 -22.31
C GLU A 85 -6.20 11.08 -22.28
N VAL A 86 -5.26 11.62 -23.06
CA VAL A 86 -3.87 11.12 -23.12
C VAL A 86 -2.95 12.05 -22.34
N ASN A 87 -1.90 11.50 -21.73
CA ASN A 87 -0.91 12.31 -21.03
C ASN A 87 -0.18 13.27 -21.99
N GLY A 88 -0.05 14.53 -21.58
CA GLY A 88 0.64 15.57 -22.35
C GLY A 88 -0.21 16.30 -23.39
N GLU A 89 -1.46 15.86 -23.61
CA GLU A 89 -2.44 16.56 -24.43
C GLU A 89 -3.49 17.25 -23.53
N ASN A 90 -3.84 18.50 -23.86
CA ASN A 90 -4.88 19.25 -23.13
C ASN A 90 -6.29 19.03 -23.72
N ASN A 91 -6.47 18.00 -24.55
CA ASN A 91 -7.72 17.73 -25.24
C ASN A 91 -8.35 16.43 -24.72
N ARG A 92 -9.68 16.43 -24.59
CA ARG A 92 -10.48 15.24 -24.34
C ARG A 92 -11.10 14.75 -25.66
N GLU A 93 -10.89 13.49 -26.02
CA GLU A 93 -11.49 12.87 -27.20
C GLU A 93 -12.82 12.22 -26.81
N ILE A 94 -13.92 12.52 -27.54
CA ILE A 94 -15.18 11.77 -27.41
C ILE A 94 -15.04 10.47 -28.19
N ILE A 95 -15.08 9.34 -27.49
CA ILE A 95 -14.96 8.00 -28.11
C ILE A 95 -16.32 7.29 -28.23
N SER A 96 -17.34 7.74 -27.49
CA SER A 96 -18.72 7.27 -27.61
C SER A 96 -19.67 8.35 -27.14
N GLU A 97 -20.83 8.48 -27.80
CA GLU A 97 -21.90 9.38 -27.38
C GLU A 97 -23.26 8.75 -27.74
N GLN A 98 -24.13 8.61 -26.75
CA GLN A 98 -25.42 7.91 -26.87
C GLN A 98 -26.50 8.63 -26.08
N ASN A 99 -27.73 8.62 -26.59
CA ASN A 99 -28.91 9.14 -25.89
C ASN A 99 -29.76 7.99 -25.39
N PHE A 100 -30.26 8.11 -24.16
CA PHE A 100 -31.15 7.17 -23.52
C PHE A 100 -32.38 7.92 -22.99
N GLU A 101 -33.57 7.40 -23.28
CA GLU A 101 -34.84 7.98 -22.86
C GLU A 101 -35.55 7.04 -21.88
N LYS A 102 -36.28 7.62 -20.93
CA LYS A 102 -37.11 6.92 -19.95
C LYS A 102 -36.34 5.84 -19.17
N CYS A 103 -35.09 6.14 -18.81
CA CYS A 103 -34.26 5.24 -18.01
C CYS A 103 -34.94 4.97 -16.67
N GLN A 104 -34.76 3.76 -16.14
CA GLN A 104 -35.24 3.33 -14.84
C GLN A 104 -34.12 2.54 -14.14
N PHE A 105 -33.95 2.72 -12.83
CA PHE A 105 -32.88 2.03 -12.08
C PHE A 105 -32.92 0.50 -12.15
N SER A 106 -34.09 -0.08 -12.42
CA SER A 106 -34.27 -1.53 -12.57
C SER A 106 -33.64 -2.10 -13.84
N ASP A 107 -33.33 -1.25 -14.84
CA ASP A 107 -32.74 -1.65 -16.12
C ASP A 107 -31.50 -0.80 -16.40
N PRO A 108 -30.30 -1.23 -15.97
CA PRO A 108 -29.07 -0.49 -16.19
C PRO A 108 -28.79 -0.28 -17.68
N VAL A 109 -28.51 0.97 -18.08
CA VAL A 109 -28.16 1.28 -19.47
C VAL A 109 -26.76 0.73 -19.79
N LYS A 110 -26.65 -0.02 -20.89
CA LYS A 110 -25.37 -0.53 -21.41
C LYS A 110 -24.85 0.40 -22.50
N ILE A 111 -23.70 1.01 -22.24
CA ILE A 111 -22.98 1.82 -23.22
C ILE A 111 -22.33 0.89 -24.24
N LEU A 112 -22.32 1.27 -25.52
CA LEU A 112 -21.56 0.57 -26.56
C LEU A 112 -20.12 0.20 -26.12
N PRO A 113 -19.63 -1.01 -26.49
CA PRO A 113 -18.28 -1.44 -26.16
C PRO A 113 -17.20 -0.47 -26.64
N ILE A 114 -16.22 -0.25 -25.77
CA ILE A 114 -15.05 0.57 -25.98
C ILE A 114 -13.87 -0.36 -26.24
N ASN A 115 -13.22 -0.20 -27.40
CA ASN A 115 -12.00 -0.94 -27.71
C ASN A 115 -10.81 -0.29 -27.00
N LEU A 116 -10.02 -1.13 -26.33
CA LEU A 116 -8.85 -0.69 -25.58
C LEU A 116 -7.63 -0.56 -26.50
N LEU A 117 -6.91 0.55 -26.37
CA LEU A 117 -5.70 0.84 -27.16
C LEU A 117 -4.46 0.24 -26.49
N GLN A 118 -3.60 -0.37 -27.32
CA GLN A 118 -2.35 -1.02 -26.88
C GLN A 118 -1.11 -0.19 -27.28
N ASP A 119 -1.29 1.09 -27.61
CA ASP A 119 -0.24 2.01 -28.07
C ASP A 119 -0.18 3.28 -27.20
N GLU A 120 0.66 4.25 -27.59
CA GLU A 120 0.88 5.49 -26.84
C GLU A 120 -0.38 6.39 -26.73
N LYS A 121 -1.44 6.10 -27.49
CA LYS A 121 -2.74 6.79 -27.37
C LYS A 121 -3.64 6.17 -26.30
N ALA A 122 -3.23 5.08 -25.66
CA ALA A 122 -3.92 4.53 -24.50
C ALA A 122 -3.98 5.60 -23.40
N GLY A 123 -5.20 5.98 -23.04
CA GLY A 123 -5.48 7.14 -22.21
C GLY A 123 -6.17 6.81 -20.89
N ARG A 124 -6.72 7.83 -20.27
CA ARG A 124 -7.64 7.70 -19.15
C ARG A 124 -9.05 7.78 -19.70
N ILE A 125 -9.85 6.76 -19.44
CA ILE A 125 -11.22 6.64 -19.93
C ILE A 125 -12.19 6.92 -18.78
N TYR A 126 -13.20 7.75 -19.03
CA TYR A 126 -14.26 8.07 -18.08
C TYR A 126 -15.53 8.46 -18.83
N PHE A 127 -16.68 8.51 -18.15
CA PHE A 127 -17.94 8.96 -18.76
C PHE A 127 -18.41 10.29 -18.15
N GLU A 128 -19.23 11.01 -18.91
CA GLU A 128 -20.08 12.08 -18.44
C GLU A 128 -21.52 11.77 -18.81
N ILE A 129 -22.45 12.03 -17.88
CA ILE A 129 -23.88 12.00 -18.14
C ILE A 129 -24.43 13.42 -18.08
N THR A 130 -25.29 13.77 -19.04
CA THR A 130 -26.01 15.04 -19.08
C THR A 130 -27.50 14.77 -19.05
N CYS A 131 -28.21 15.32 -18.06
CA CYS A 131 -29.65 15.14 -17.91
C CYS A 131 -30.41 15.99 -18.94
N SER A 132 -31.23 15.33 -19.76
CA SER A 132 -32.05 15.95 -20.80
C SER A 132 -33.49 16.22 -20.34
N SER A 133 -33.99 15.46 -19.36
CA SER A 133 -35.32 15.64 -18.74
C SER A 133 -35.30 16.69 -17.63
N GLU A 134 -36.48 17.17 -17.22
CA GLU A 134 -36.63 18.15 -16.12
C GLU A 134 -36.01 17.66 -14.80
N GLN A 135 -36.15 16.35 -14.54
CA GLN A 135 -35.55 15.66 -13.40
C GLN A 135 -34.89 14.37 -13.89
N GLY A 136 -33.76 14.03 -13.28
CA GLY A 136 -33.10 12.75 -13.47
C GLY A 136 -32.25 12.37 -12.25
N ALA A 137 -31.85 11.11 -12.20
CA ALA A 137 -30.99 10.60 -11.14
C ALA A 137 -29.99 9.54 -11.62
N PHE A 138 -28.82 9.50 -10.98
CA PHE A 138 -27.76 8.52 -11.19
C PHE A 138 -27.42 7.84 -9.87
N LYS A 139 -27.47 6.50 -9.85
CA LYS A 139 -27.30 5.74 -8.60
C LYS A 139 -25.98 4.97 -8.55
N GLU A 140 -25.69 4.16 -9.55
CA GLU A 140 -24.55 3.24 -9.57
C GLU A 140 -24.04 3.09 -11.01
N ALA A 141 -22.76 2.79 -11.16
CA ALA A 141 -22.22 2.31 -12.42
C ALA A 141 -21.13 1.27 -12.24
N TRP A 142 -20.88 0.51 -13.30
CA TRP A 142 -19.81 -0.48 -13.35
C TRP A 142 -19.08 -0.44 -14.68
N ILE A 143 -17.80 -0.77 -14.63
CA ILE A 143 -17.02 -1.19 -15.80
C ILE A 143 -17.19 -2.70 -15.92
N ALA A 144 -17.58 -3.16 -17.09
CA ALA A 144 -17.85 -4.57 -17.36
C ALA A 144 -17.24 -5.01 -18.69
N THR A 145 -17.10 -6.32 -18.86
CA THR A 145 -16.66 -6.95 -20.09
C THR A 145 -17.43 -8.25 -20.34
N ASP A 146 -17.53 -8.65 -21.60
CA ASP A 146 -18.07 -9.96 -21.97
C ASP A 146 -16.94 -10.98 -22.23
N GLU A 147 -15.68 -10.56 -22.10
CA GLU A 147 -14.51 -11.44 -22.19
C GLU A 147 -14.39 -12.36 -20.97
N ASN A 148 -13.96 -13.60 -21.24
CA ASN A 148 -13.73 -14.60 -20.19
C ASN A 148 -12.44 -14.31 -19.43
N LYS A 149 -12.47 -14.58 -18.13
CA LYS A 149 -11.29 -14.54 -17.25
C LYS A 149 -10.23 -15.51 -17.76
N THR A 150 -8.96 -15.16 -17.58
CA THR A 150 -7.82 -16.04 -17.89
C THR A 150 -7.60 -17.09 -16.80
N THR A 151 -7.90 -16.74 -15.55
CA THR A 151 -7.78 -17.61 -14.38
C THR A 151 -8.80 -17.25 -13.31
N ASP A 152 -9.12 -18.20 -12.45
CA ASP A 152 -9.80 -17.94 -11.18
C ASP A 152 -8.80 -17.39 -10.15
N VAL A 153 -9.30 -16.52 -9.26
CA VAL A 153 -8.51 -15.86 -8.22
C VAL A 153 -9.14 -16.10 -6.86
N SER A 154 -8.31 -16.50 -5.91
CA SER A 154 -8.66 -16.66 -4.49
C SER A 154 -7.66 -15.88 -3.65
N LEU A 155 -8.13 -14.99 -2.76
CA LEU A 155 -7.29 -14.02 -2.05
C LEU A 155 -7.19 -14.31 -0.55
N GLY A 156 -5.98 -14.51 -0.05
CA GLY A 156 -5.68 -14.48 1.38
C GLY A 156 -5.34 -13.06 1.83
N ILE A 157 -6.26 -12.38 2.52
CA ILE A 157 -6.06 -11.01 3.01
C ILE A 157 -5.50 -11.08 4.43
N VAL A 158 -4.33 -10.51 4.68
CA VAL A 158 -3.67 -10.51 5.98
C VAL A 158 -3.65 -9.09 6.54
N ILE A 159 -4.24 -8.92 7.73
CA ILE A 159 -4.27 -7.65 8.45
C ILE A 159 -3.63 -7.85 9.82
N CYS A 160 -2.53 -7.16 10.08
CA CYS A 160 -1.85 -7.18 11.38
C CYS A 160 -2.38 -6.05 12.26
N THR A 161 -2.75 -6.35 13.51
CA THR A 161 -3.21 -5.33 14.47
C THR A 161 -2.54 -5.44 15.83
N PHE A 162 -2.38 -4.29 16.50
CA PHE A 162 -1.90 -4.19 17.88
C PHE A 162 -2.68 -3.11 18.62
N LYS A 163 -3.70 -3.52 19.39
CA LYS A 163 -4.52 -2.62 20.23
C LYS A 163 -5.19 -1.48 19.45
N LYS A 164 -5.75 -1.80 18.28
CA LYS A 164 -6.54 -0.88 17.42
C LYS A 164 -7.90 -1.46 17.08
N GLU A 165 -8.64 -1.84 18.10
CA GLU A 165 -9.89 -2.62 18.01
C GLU A 165 -10.96 -1.94 17.14
N ASP A 166 -11.12 -0.62 17.28
CA ASP A 166 -12.11 0.13 16.49
C ASP A 166 -11.71 0.22 15.01
N TYR A 167 -10.42 0.40 14.73
CA TYR A 167 -9.91 0.48 13.35
C TYR A 167 -10.12 -0.83 12.60
N ILE A 168 -9.75 -1.97 13.21
CA ILE A 168 -9.93 -3.27 12.56
C ILE A 168 -11.42 -3.58 12.34
N LYS A 169 -12.30 -3.27 13.30
CA LYS A 169 -13.75 -3.46 13.13
C LYS A 169 -14.32 -2.63 11.98
N ASN A 170 -13.91 -1.36 11.86
CA ASN A 170 -14.35 -0.48 10.77
C ASN A 170 -13.85 -0.96 9.39
N THR A 171 -12.59 -1.42 9.31
CA THR A 171 -12.02 -1.98 8.08
C THR A 171 -12.77 -3.23 7.65
N LEU A 172 -13.05 -4.15 8.57
CA LEU A 172 -13.81 -5.37 8.29
C LEU A 172 -15.25 -5.07 7.86
N ALA A 173 -15.93 -4.15 8.55
CA ALA A 173 -17.27 -3.71 8.16
C ALA A 173 -17.29 -3.17 6.73
N THR A 174 -16.28 -2.35 6.36
CA THR A 174 -16.13 -1.82 5.00
C THR A 174 -15.98 -2.93 3.95
N ILE A 175 -15.25 -4.01 4.27
CA ILE A 175 -15.05 -5.13 3.34
C ILE A 175 -16.33 -5.99 3.23
N PHE A 176 -16.96 -6.33 4.35
CA PHE A 176 -18.12 -7.23 4.37
C PHE A 176 -19.43 -6.57 3.90
N GLN A 177 -19.53 -5.25 3.91
CA GLN A 177 -20.67 -4.50 3.36
C GLN A 177 -20.59 -4.30 1.84
N ASP A 178 -19.47 -4.63 1.19
CA ASP A 178 -19.33 -4.49 -0.26
C ASP A 178 -19.96 -5.69 -0.99
N GLU A 179 -21.11 -5.45 -1.62
CA GLU A 179 -21.88 -6.46 -2.37
C GLU A 179 -21.05 -7.12 -3.50
N LEU A 180 -20.12 -6.39 -4.13
CA LEU A 180 -19.29 -6.96 -5.19
C LEU A 180 -18.28 -7.97 -4.64
N LEU A 181 -17.84 -7.81 -3.39
CA LEU A 181 -16.93 -8.74 -2.73
C LEU A 181 -17.66 -9.99 -2.20
N GLU A 182 -18.97 -9.93 -1.95
CA GLU A 182 -19.74 -11.08 -1.45
C GLU A 182 -19.54 -12.34 -2.31
N THR A 183 -19.53 -12.16 -3.63
CA THR A 183 -19.38 -13.24 -4.62
C THR A 183 -17.94 -13.69 -4.86
N LYS A 184 -16.95 -12.98 -4.32
CA LYS A 184 -15.52 -13.26 -4.56
C LYS A 184 -14.96 -14.25 -3.53
N ASP A 185 -13.98 -15.03 -3.97
CA ASP A 185 -13.30 -16.00 -3.12
C ASP A 185 -12.14 -15.33 -2.36
N PHE A 186 -12.36 -15.02 -1.08
CA PHE A 186 -11.34 -14.51 -0.19
C PHE A 186 -11.55 -14.96 1.25
N LYS A 187 -10.48 -14.87 2.02
CA LYS A 187 -10.53 -14.98 3.48
C LYS A 187 -9.62 -13.94 4.12
N ILE A 188 -10.08 -13.37 5.22
CA ILE A 188 -9.34 -12.39 6.02
C ILE A 188 -8.71 -13.07 7.23
N PHE A 189 -7.40 -12.91 7.39
CA PHE A 189 -6.62 -13.35 8.54
C PHE A 189 -6.26 -12.13 9.37
N VAL A 190 -7.00 -11.92 10.46
CA VAL A 190 -6.74 -10.84 11.41
C VAL A 190 -5.73 -11.34 12.42
N VAL A 191 -4.51 -10.83 12.37
CA VAL A 191 -3.41 -11.22 13.27
C VAL A 191 -3.34 -10.24 14.43
N ASP A 192 -3.78 -10.69 15.59
CA ASP A 192 -3.82 -9.88 16.81
C ASP A 192 -2.51 -10.04 17.61
N ASN A 193 -1.57 -9.13 17.36
CA ASN A 193 -0.31 -9.02 18.11
C ASN A 193 -0.53 -8.46 19.52
N GLY A 194 -1.69 -7.85 19.80
CA GLY A 194 -2.05 -7.32 21.11
C GLY A 194 -2.62 -8.37 22.06
N ARG A 195 -3.21 -9.43 21.49
CA ARG A 195 -4.01 -10.43 22.20
C ARG A 195 -5.16 -9.77 22.99
N THR A 196 -5.76 -8.75 22.40
CA THR A 196 -6.83 -7.92 23.00
C THR A 196 -8.19 -8.12 22.33
N LEU A 197 -8.24 -8.74 21.15
CA LEU A 197 -9.48 -9.02 20.44
C LEU A 197 -10.23 -10.22 21.01
N ASP A 198 -11.54 -10.06 21.24
CA ASP A 198 -12.43 -11.15 21.63
C ASP A 198 -12.92 -11.89 20.39
N LYS A 199 -12.69 -13.22 20.33
CA LYS A 199 -13.15 -14.07 19.24
C LYS A 199 -14.67 -13.99 19.01
N ALA A 200 -15.46 -13.66 20.03
CA ALA A 200 -16.90 -13.50 19.90
C ALA A 200 -17.32 -12.34 18.97
N ASP A 201 -16.44 -11.35 18.77
CA ASP A 201 -16.69 -10.19 17.89
C ASP A 201 -16.38 -10.49 16.40
N PHE A 202 -15.79 -11.65 16.09
CA PHE A 202 -15.23 -11.97 14.78
C PHE A 202 -15.79 -13.33 14.31
N THR A 203 -17.04 -13.31 13.81
CA THR A 203 -17.84 -14.53 13.55
C THR A 203 -18.10 -14.80 12.07
N GLU A 204 -17.63 -13.91 11.19
CA GLU A 204 -17.82 -14.00 9.75
C GLU A 204 -17.11 -15.25 9.19
N ALA A 205 -17.80 -16.01 8.34
CA ALA A 205 -17.27 -17.27 7.81
C ALA A 205 -15.99 -17.10 6.97
N LYS A 206 -15.84 -15.95 6.31
CA LYS A 206 -14.65 -15.56 5.54
C LYS A 206 -13.55 -14.90 6.40
N LEU A 207 -13.56 -15.09 7.72
CA LEU A 207 -12.60 -14.49 8.63
C LEU A 207 -11.98 -15.52 9.59
N LYS A 208 -10.71 -15.33 9.91
CA LYS A 208 -9.98 -16.06 10.95
C LYS A 208 -9.20 -15.08 11.82
N LEU A 209 -9.57 -15.00 13.10
CA LEU A 209 -8.79 -14.30 14.12
C LEU A 209 -7.62 -15.18 14.58
N VAL A 210 -6.41 -14.62 14.56
CA VAL A 210 -5.16 -15.31 14.86
C VAL A 210 -4.42 -14.57 15.98
N PRO A 211 -4.51 -15.03 17.24
CA PRO A 211 -3.72 -14.48 18.34
C PRO A 211 -2.22 -14.71 18.11
N ASN A 212 -1.41 -13.69 18.33
CA ASN A 212 0.03 -13.71 18.10
C ASN A 212 0.79 -12.96 19.21
N ILE A 213 2.06 -13.30 19.41
CA ILE A 213 2.96 -12.45 20.22
C ILE A 213 3.20 -11.13 19.49
N ASN A 214 3.58 -10.07 20.19
CA ASN A 214 3.99 -8.84 19.53
C ASN A 214 5.41 -9.00 18.94
N ALA A 215 5.46 -9.50 17.71
CA ALA A 215 6.65 -9.56 16.87
C ALA A 215 6.69 -8.42 15.83
N GLY A 216 5.96 -7.33 16.09
CA GLY A 216 5.83 -6.18 15.20
C GLY A 216 5.08 -6.49 13.90
N GLY A 217 5.10 -5.55 12.96
CA GLY A 217 4.49 -5.69 11.62
C GLY A 217 5.03 -6.90 10.87
N SER A 218 6.36 -7.09 10.84
CA SER A 218 6.98 -8.20 10.11
C SER A 218 6.49 -9.55 10.62
N GLY A 219 6.40 -9.72 11.94
CA GLY A 219 5.90 -10.95 12.56
C GLY A 219 4.39 -11.14 12.39
N GLY A 220 3.60 -10.05 12.43
CA GLY A 220 2.16 -10.11 12.22
C GLY A 220 1.80 -10.51 10.79
N PHE A 221 2.35 -9.82 9.79
CA PHE A 221 2.15 -10.18 8.38
C PHE A 221 2.63 -11.60 8.09
N THR A 222 3.81 -11.97 8.60
CA THR A 222 4.33 -13.32 8.39
C THR A 222 3.46 -14.39 9.05
N ARG A 223 2.95 -14.15 10.26
CA ARG A 223 2.03 -15.08 10.93
C ARG A 223 0.78 -15.31 10.08
N GLY A 224 0.17 -14.23 9.57
CA GLY A 224 -1.02 -14.35 8.72
C GLY A 224 -0.73 -15.09 7.41
N LEU A 225 0.41 -14.83 6.78
CA LEU A 225 0.85 -15.57 5.59
C LEU A 225 1.03 -17.06 5.87
N ILE A 226 1.61 -17.44 7.02
CA ILE A 226 1.76 -18.86 7.40
C ILE A 226 0.38 -19.52 7.52
N GLU A 227 -0.56 -18.88 8.22
CA GLU A 227 -1.93 -19.41 8.39
C GLU A 227 -2.67 -19.54 7.05
N ALA A 228 -2.47 -18.58 6.13
CA ALA A 228 -3.07 -18.62 4.81
C ALA A 228 -2.45 -19.71 3.92
N LEU A 229 -1.13 -19.88 3.98
CA LEU A 229 -0.40 -20.92 3.24
C LEU A 229 -0.76 -22.34 3.70
N GLU A 230 -1.02 -22.54 4.99
CA GLU A 230 -1.47 -23.82 5.54
C GLU A 230 -2.82 -24.28 4.97
N GLU A 231 -3.71 -23.33 4.63
CA GLU A 231 -5.00 -23.65 4.01
C GLU A 231 -4.85 -24.05 2.53
N ASN A 232 -3.75 -23.66 1.88
CA ASN A 232 -3.37 -24.06 0.51
C ASN A 232 -4.46 -23.85 -0.57
N THR A 233 -5.31 -22.84 -0.39
CA THR A 233 -6.42 -22.50 -1.31
C THR A 233 -6.21 -21.21 -2.10
N TYR A 234 -5.43 -20.27 -1.56
CA TYR A 234 -5.29 -18.92 -2.13
C TYR A 234 -4.28 -18.89 -3.28
N SER A 235 -4.64 -18.25 -4.39
CA SER A 235 -3.74 -18.01 -5.51
C SER A 235 -2.90 -16.73 -5.32
N HIS A 236 -3.43 -15.77 -4.56
CA HIS A 236 -2.80 -14.48 -4.27
C HIS A 236 -2.95 -14.13 -2.79
N PHE A 237 -2.09 -13.22 -2.33
CA PHE A 237 -2.17 -12.62 -1.02
C PHE A 237 -2.33 -11.10 -1.14
N LEU A 238 -2.92 -10.50 -0.11
CA LEU A 238 -2.99 -9.04 0.08
C LEU A 238 -2.61 -8.73 1.52
N LEU A 239 -1.57 -7.92 1.71
CA LEU A 239 -1.21 -7.35 3.00
C LEU A 239 -1.86 -5.97 3.14
N MET A 240 -2.44 -5.71 4.32
CA MET A 240 -3.06 -4.42 4.64
C MET A 240 -2.76 -4.01 6.08
N ASP A 241 -2.62 -2.70 6.30
CA ASP A 241 -2.56 -2.10 7.64
C ASP A 241 -3.94 -2.10 8.30
N ASP A 242 -3.97 -2.04 9.63
CA ASP A 242 -5.20 -2.00 10.42
C ASP A 242 -5.81 -0.60 10.52
N ASP A 243 -5.01 0.47 10.48
CA ASP A 243 -5.42 1.88 10.67
C ASP A 243 -5.52 2.72 9.39
N ILE A 244 -5.99 2.09 8.31
CA ILE A 244 -6.30 2.78 7.05
C ILE A 244 -7.78 3.17 6.97
N GLU A 245 -8.11 4.20 6.17
CA GLU A 245 -9.44 4.27 5.56
C GLU A 245 -9.40 3.54 4.21
N LEU A 246 -10.30 2.58 4.03
CA LEU A 246 -10.34 1.68 2.88
C LEU A 246 -11.45 2.05 1.89
N GLU A 247 -11.08 2.05 0.61
CA GLU A 247 -11.99 1.89 -0.51
C GLU A 247 -12.03 0.41 -0.91
N SER A 248 -13.12 -0.31 -0.58
CA SER A 248 -13.26 -1.75 -0.81
C SER A 248 -13.20 -2.13 -2.29
N GLN A 249 -13.55 -1.20 -3.20
CA GLN A 249 -13.35 -1.40 -4.63
C GLN A 249 -11.89 -1.57 -5.03
N CYS A 250 -10.93 -1.10 -4.22
CA CYS A 250 -9.52 -1.40 -4.43
C CYS A 250 -9.25 -2.91 -4.33
N ILE A 251 -9.89 -3.62 -3.39
CA ILE A 251 -9.79 -5.08 -3.26
C ILE A 251 -10.50 -5.75 -4.43
N TYR A 252 -11.69 -5.28 -4.82
CA TYR A 252 -12.40 -5.85 -5.95
C TYR A 252 -11.56 -5.76 -7.25
N ARG A 253 -10.91 -4.62 -7.49
CA ARG A 253 -10.04 -4.41 -8.64
C ARG A 253 -8.86 -5.37 -8.67
N LEU A 254 -8.32 -5.78 -7.52
CA LEU A 254 -7.27 -6.82 -7.49
C LEU A 254 -7.75 -8.13 -8.11
N PHE A 255 -9.00 -8.54 -7.88
CA PHE A 255 -9.55 -9.72 -8.56
C PHE A 255 -9.51 -9.51 -10.07
N SER A 256 -10.01 -8.39 -10.57
CA SER A 256 -10.02 -8.14 -12.02
C SER A 256 -8.62 -7.99 -12.61
N LEU A 257 -7.65 -7.46 -11.88
CA LEU A 257 -6.26 -7.40 -12.33
C LEU A 257 -5.63 -8.79 -12.46
N HIS A 258 -5.87 -9.66 -11.47
CA HIS A 258 -5.30 -11.00 -11.45
C HIS A 258 -6.08 -12.00 -12.32
N GLU A 259 -7.41 -11.89 -12.39
CA GLU A 259 -8.31 -12.75 -13.21
C GLU A 259 -8.06 -12.59 -14.70
N TYR A 260 -7.47 -11.46 -15.13
CA TYR A 260 -7.17 -11.14 -16.52
C TYR A 260 -5.68 -10.92 -16.76
N ALA A 261 -4.80 -11.23 -15.80
CA ALA A 261 -3.36 -10.96 -15.89
C ALA A 261 -2.72 -11.65 -17.12
N LYS A 262 -1.86 -10.92 -17.85
CA LYS A 262 -1.03 -11.48 -18.95
C LYS A 262 0.10 -12.35 -18.40
N THR A 263 0.70 -11.93 -17.30
CA THR A 263 1.80 -12.57 -16.57
C THR A 263 1.65 -12.29 -15.08
N ASP A 264 2.38 -12.98 -14.22
CA ASP A 264 2.43 -12.66 -12.79
C ASP A 264 3.02 -11.26 -12.53
N PHE A 265 2.42 -10.49 -11.62
CA PHE A 265 2.93 -9.19 -11.14
C PHE A 265 2.36 -8.86 -9.76
N ALA A 266 3.10 -8.05 -9.01
CA ALA A 266 2.67 -7.53 -7.72
C ALA A 266 2.02 -6.14 -7.89
N VAL A 267 1.02 -5.85 -7.07
CA VAL A 267 0.27 -4.60 -7.07
C VAL A 267 0.53 -3.84 -5.77
N ALA A 268 1.08 -2.64 -5.89
CA ALA A 268 1.23 -1.68 -4.80
C ALA A 268 0.10 -0.65 -4.87
N GLY A 269 -0.64 -0.52 -3.77
CA GLY A 269 -1.61 0.55 -3.59
C GLY A 269 -0.94 1.86 -3.16
N GLY A 270 -1.42 2.99 -3.68
CA GLY A 270 -0.95 4.30 -3.26
C GLY A 270 -1.37 4.64 -1.82
N LEU A 271 -0.57 5.51 -1.18
CA LEU A 271 -0.85 6.08 0.13
C LEU A 271 -1.43 7.48 -0.06
N LEU A 272 -2.71 7.65 0.25
CA LEU A 272 -3.38 8.95 0.31
C LEU A 272 -3.20 9.57 1.70
N ASN A 273 -3.06 10.89 1.74
CA ASN A 273 -2.89 11.60 3.00
C ASN A 273 -4.24 11.69 3.75
N LEU A 274 -4.31 11.14 4.96
CA LEU A 274 -5.54 11.15 5.78
C LEU A 274 -6.05 12.57 6.15
N GLN A 275 -5.16 13.56 6.26
CA GLN A 275 -5.54 14.95 6.57
C GLN A 275 -5.89 15.77 5.32
N LYS A 276 -5.22 15.49 4.20
CA LYS A 276 -5.49 16.10 2.90
C LYS A 276 -5.90 15.02 1.92
N LYS A 277 -7.14 14.53 2.04
CA LYS A 277 -7.61 13.30 1.38
C LYS A 277 -7.43 13.27 -0.14
N HIS A 278 -7.34 14.43 -0.80
CA HIS A 278 -7.08 14.55 -2.24
C HIS A 278 -5.61 14.42 -2.65
N MET A 279 -4.68 14.33 -1.71
CA MET A 279 -3.25 14.26 -1.98
C MET A 279 -2.76 12.82 -1.96
N LEU A 280 -2.24 12.35 -3.10
CA LEU A 280 -1.39 11.17 -3.18
C LEU A 280 -0.06 11.49 -2.53
N TYR A 281 0.20 10.90 -1.36
CA TYR A 281 1.45 11.08 -0.65
C TYR A 281 2.57 10.30 -1.34
N GLU A 282 2.38 9.02 -1.62
CA GLU A 282 3.31 8.20 -2.40
C GLU A 282 2.59 7.04 -3.07
N ALA A 283 3.08 6.57 -4.23
CA ALA A 283 2.56 5.39 -4.90
C ALA A 283 3.45 4.13 -4.73
N GLY A 284 4.50 4.25 -3.90
CA GLY A 284 5.67 3.39 -3.85
C GLY A 284 6.94 4.25 -3.94
N ALA A 285 8.12 3.64 -3.85
CA ALA A 285 9.38 4.38 -3.96
C ALA A 285 10.51 3.53 -4.56
N THR A 286 11.53 4.20 -5.07
CA THR A 286 12.84 3.61 -5.34
C THR A 286 13.71 3.63 -4.09
N TYR A 287 14.55 2.62 -3.94
CA TYR A 287 15.52 2.47 -2.85
C TYR A 287 16.94 2.63 -3.39
N ASN A 288 17.78 3.35 -2.64
CA ASN A 288 19.11 3.77 -3.05
C ASN A 288 19.16 4.78 -4.22
N GLU A 289 18.11 5.58 -4.39
CA GLU A 289 18.03 6.61 -5.43
C GLU A 289 17.90 8.00 -4.81
N ASP A 290 18.72 8.95 -5.27
CA ASP A 290 18.65 10.36 -4.89
C ASP A 290 17.48 11.06 -5.59
N SER A 291 16.62 11.69 -4.79
CA SER A 291 15.41 12.34 -5.30
C SER A 291 15.63 13.48 -6.31
N LYS A 292 16.80 14.11 -6.31
CA LYS A 292 17.09 15.27 -7.18
C LYS A 292 17.78 14.86 -8.47
N THR A 293 18.76 13.97 -8.35
CA THR A 293 19.65 13.57 -9.45
C THR A 293 19.21 12.26 -10.10
N ARG A 294 18.33 11.49 -9.44
CA ARG A 294 18.01 10.10 -9.78
C ARG A 294 19.26 9.21 -9.83
N GLY A 295 20.34 9.63 -9.17
CA GLY A 295 21.59 8.90 -9.05
C GLY A 295 21.60 7.98 -7.82
N PHE A 296 22.62 7.14 -7.70
CA PHE A 296 22.77 6.24 -6.57
C PHE A 296 23.00 7.00 -5.25
N ALA A 297 22.17 6.73 -4.24
CA ALA A 297 22.29 7.28 -2.90
C ALA A 297 21.93 6.22 -1.83
N PRO A 298 22.91 5.58 -1.18
CA PRO A 298 22.65 4.51 -0.21
C PRO A 298 21.66 4.88 0.89
N GLY A 299 20.68 4.00 1.13
CA GLY A 299 19.66 4.13 2.18
C GLY A 299 18.57 5.18 1.91
N SER A 300 18.62 5.89 0.76
CA SER A 300 17.60 6.88 0.42
C SER A 300 16.36 6.24 -0.21
N LEU A 301 15.22 6.87 0.08
CA LEU A 301 13.94 6.56 -0.55
C LEU A 301 13.51 7.74 -1.42
N THR A 302 13.18 7.46 -2.67
CA THR A 302 12.59 8.46 -3.58
C THR A 302 11.18 8.04 -3.97
N ALA A 303 10.21 8.71 -3.35
CA ALA A 303 8.78 8.43 -3.56
C ALA A 303 8.37 8.68 -5.02
N ALA A 304 7.72 7.68 -5.61
CA ALA A 304 7.06 7.79 -6.90
C ALA A 304 5.74 8.55 -6.72
N ASN A 305 5.44 9.43 -7.67
CA ASN A 305 4.21 10.23 -7.67
C ASN A 305 3.96 10.99 -6.34
N HIS A 306 5.01 11.54 -5.74
CA HIS A 306 4.96 12.19 -4.43
C HIS A 306 4.17 13.50 -4.41
N ASN A 307 3.26 13.65 -3.44
CA ASN A 307 2.43 14.84 -3.21
C ASN A 307 1.69 15.35 -4.45
N ILE A 308 0.98 14.46 -5.17
CA ILE A 308 0.14 14.83 -6.31
C ILE A 308 -1.28 15.16 -5.83
N ASP A 309 -1.79 16.33 -6.21
CA ASP A 309 -3.22 16.67 -6.05
C ASP A 309 -4.04 15.96 -7.12
N LEU A 310 -4.93 15.05 -6.68
CA LEU A 310 -5.70 14.16 -7.53
C LEU A 310 -7.01 14.76 -8.06
N ARG A 311 -7.31 16.03 -7.77
CA ARG A 311 -8.54 16.69 -8.24
C ARG A 311 -8.44 17.19 -9.67
N SER A 312 -7.23 17.35 -10.21
CA SER A 312 -7.01 17.93 -11.52
C SER A 312 -6.83 16.85 -12.61
N SER A 313 -7.48 17.04 -13.75
CA SER A 313 -7.38 16.12 -14.91
C SER A 313 -5.93 15.91 -15.35
N SER A 314 -5.13 16.99 -15.37
CA SER A 314 -3.71 16.92 -15.76
C SER A 314 -2.87 16.10 -14.78
N SER A 315 -3.11 16.21 -13.47
CA SER A 315 -2.48 15.35 -12.47
C SER A 315 -2.88 13.89 -12.65
N LEU A 316 -4.15 13.60 -12.94
CA LEU A 316 -4.61 12.24 -13.21
C LEU A 316 -3.98 11.67 -14.48
N ASN A 317 -3.85 12.47 -15.54
CA ASN A 317 -3.23 12.03 -16.78
C ASN A 317 -1.72 11.76 -16.61
N ARG A 318 -1.04 12.48 -15.71
CA ARG A 318 0.36 12.15 -15.35
C ARG A 318 0.49 10.72 -14.80
N LEU A 319 -0.52 10.22 -14.10
CA LEU A 319 -0.53 8.85 -13.57
C LEU A 319 -0.68 7.78 -14.65
N LEU A 320 -0.90 8.13 -15.93
CA LEU A 320 -0.79 7.19 -17.04
C LEU A 320 0.67 6.81 -17.32
N LEU A 321 1.64 7.62 -16.86
CA LEU A 321 3.05 7.28 -16.93
C LEU A 321 3.41 6.41 -15.72
N GLU A 322 3.84 5.19 -16.01
CA GLU A 322 4.35 4.28 -14.99
C GLU A 322 5.75 4.74 -14.55
N GLU A 323 5.88 5.14 -13.29
CA GLU A 323 7.18 5.34 -12.64
C GLU A 323 7.69 3.99 -12.10
N HIS A 324 8.98 3.73 -12.27
CA HIS A 324 9.63 2.55 -11.68
C HIS A 324 9.63 2.67 -10.15
N ILE A 325 9.30 1.58 -9.45
CA ILE A 325 9.36 1.49 -7.99
C ILE A 325 10.11 0.23 -7.59
N ASP A 326 10.89 0.32 -6.51
CA ASP A 326 11.57 -0.83 -5.93
C ASP A 326 10.73 -1.49 -4.84
N TYR A 327 9.78 -0.76 -4.24
CA TYR A 327 8.84 -1.32 -3.27
C TYR A 327 7.46 -0.65 -3.26
N GLY A 328 6.48 -1.41 -2.78
CA GLY A 328 5.18 -0.92 -2.32
C GLY A 328 4.99 -1.25 -0.85
N GLY A 329 4.43 -0.32 -0.07
CA GLY A 329 4.24 -0.52 1.36
C GLY A 329 3.16 -1.56 1.67
N PHE A 330 3.33 -2.28 2.78
CA PHE A 330 2.38 -3.31 3.22
C PHE A 330 1.03 -2.77 3.72
N TRP A 331 0.80 -1.45 3.66
CA TRP A 331 -0.53 -0.85 3.84
C TRP A 331 -1.54 -1.35 2.82
N PHE A 332 -1.11 -1.67 1.60
CA PHE A 332 -1.90 -2.31 0.56
C PHE A 332 -0.97 -2.92 -0.50
N PHE A 333 -0.59 -4.18 -0.33
CA PHE A 333 0.35 -4.86 -1.22
C PHE A 333 -0.12 -6.26 -1.59
N SER A 334 -0.35 -6.51 -2.88
CA SER A 334 -0.80 -7.81 -3.39
C SER A 334 0.24 -8.48 -4.25
N PHE A 335 0.38 -9.80 -4.09
CA PHE A 335 1.32 -10.65 -4.84
C PHE A 335 0.80 -12.08 -4.94
N SER A 336 1.30 -12.83 -5.92
CA SER A 336 0.92 -14.23 -6.13
C SER A 336 1.49 -15.16 -5.05
N LYS A 337 0.89 -16.34 -4.91
CA LYS A 337 1.46 -17.42 -4.10
C LYS A 337 2.85 -17.83 -4.57
N GLU A 338 3.09 -17.78 -5.88
CA GLU A 338 4.37 -18.12 -6.50
C GLU A 338 5.53 -17.24 -5.97
N VAL A 339 5.26 -15.96 -5.69
CA VAL A 339 6.24 -15.08 -5.04
C VAL A 339 6.72 -15.69 -3.73
N VAL A 340 5.81 -16.04 -2.81
CA VAL A 340 6.18 -16.60 -1.49
C VAL A 340 6.84 -17.97 -1.63
N GLU A 341 6.42 -18.78 -2.58
CA GLU A 341 7.04 -20.08 -2.83
C GLU A 341 8.51 -19.94 -3.25
N LYS A 342 8.83 -18.93 -4.07
CA LYS A 342 10.18 -18.63 -4.56
C LYS A 342 11.05 -17.89 -3.54
N ILE A 343 10.58 -16.76 -3.00
CA ILE A 343 11.40 -15.88 -2.16
C ILE A 343 11.25 -16.15 -0.67
N LYS A 344 10.24 -16.94 -0.26
CA LYS A 344 9.87 -17.21 1.15
C LYS A 344 9.27 -15.99 1.84
N LEU A 345 9.20 -15.99 3.17
CA LEU A 345 8.46 -15.00 3.98
C LEU A 345 9.27 -13.69 4.15
N PRO A 346 8.67 -12.61 4.70
CA PRO A 346 9.39 -11.42 5.12
C PRO A 346 10.52 -11.74 6.14
N LEU A 347 11.51 -10.85 6.27
CA LEU A 347 12.54 -10.95 7.32
C LEU A 347 11.98 -10.58 8.71
N PRO A 348 12.52 -11.16 9.80
CA PRO A 348 12.09 -10.88 11.18
C PRO A 348 12.63 -9.55 11.72
N LEU A 349 12.21 -8.43 11.11
CA LEU A 349 12.75 -7.10 11.36
C LEU A 349 11.98 -6.30 12.42
N PHE A 350 10.91 -6.89 12.99
CA PHE A 350 9.93 -6.27 13.87
C PHE A 350 9.08 -5.21 13.15
N ILE A 351 9.64 -4.07 12.74
CA ILE A 351 8.98 -3.06 11.91
C ILE A 351 9.99 -2.36 11.00
N LYS A 352 9.53 -1.70 9.93
CA LYS A 352 10.30 -0.87 8.98
C LYS A 352 11.26 -1.69 8.13
N ILE A 353 11.32 -1.33 6.84
CA ILE A 353 12.22 -1.91 5.83
C ILE A 353 11.88 -3.37 5.48
N ASP A 354 10.95 -4.00 6.18
CA ASP A 354 10.46 -5.35 5.89
C ASP A 354 9.67 -5.43 4.58
N ASP A 355 8.91 -4.39 4.26
CA ASP A 355 8.27 -4.19 2.97
C ASP A 355 9.29 -3.97 1.84
N ILE A 356 10.27 -3.10 2.07
CA ILE A 356 11.35 -2.79 1.12
C ILE A 356 12.17 -4.04 0.81
N GLU A 357 12.66 -4.75 1.83
CA GLU A 357 13.49 -5.95 1.63
C GLU A 357 12.72 -7.07 0.92
N PHE A 358 11.46 -7.27 1.27
CA PHE A 358 10.61 -8.25 0.58
C PHE A 358 10.44 -7.90 -0.90
N CYS A 359 10.19 -6.63 -1.21
CA CYS A 359 10.06 -6.15 -2.59
C CYS A 359 11.36 -6.19 -3.39
N LEU A 360 12.52 -5.92 -2.77
CA LEU A 360 13.82 -6.10 -3.41
C LEU A 360 14.03 -7.54 -3.86
N ARG A 361 13.67 -8.53 -3.02
CA ARG A 361 13.68 -9.95 -3.41
C ARG A 361 12.69 -10.30 -4.53
N ILE A 362 11.52 -9.64 -4.58
CA ILE A 362 10.58 -9.80 -5.71
C ILE A 362 11.21 -9.30 -7.01
N ASN A 363 11.83 -8.12 -6.99
CA ASN A 363 12.47 -7.54 -8.16
C ASN A 363 13.65 -8.39 -8.67
N GLU A 364 14.38 -9.08 -7.79
CA GLU A 364 15.42 -10.05 -8.17
C GLU A 364 14.88 -11.24 -8.99
N LEU A 365 13.58 -11.56 -8.90
CA LEU A 365 12.93 -12.58 -9.74
C LEU A 365 12.56 -12.06 -11.15
N GLY A 366 12.69 -10.76 -11.40
CA GLY A 366 12.15 -10.11 -12.60
C GLY A 366 10.62 -9.94 -12.58
N ASN A 367 9.97 -10.25 -11.45
CA ASN A 367 8.55 -10.01 -11.23
C ASN A 367 8.33 -8.50 -11.06
N LYS A 368 7.40 -7.94 -11.82
CA LYS A 368 7.13 -6.49 -11.81
C LYS A 368 6.30 -6.12 -10.60
N ILE A 369 6.73 -5.10 -9.87
CA ILE A 369 5.92 -4.40 -8.87
C ILE A 369 5.33 -3.16 -9.52
N VAL A 370 4.01 -3.00 -9.43
CA VAL A 370 3.28 -1.94 -10.13
C VAL A 370 2.55 -1.08 -9.13
N ALA A 371 2.90 0.20 -9.08
CA ALA A 371 2.10 1.24 -8.44
C ALA A 371 0.83 1.48 -9.27
N PHE A 372 -0.27 0.82 -8.94
CA PHE A 372 -1.45 0.80 -9.81
C PHE A 372 -2.37 2.00 -9.55
N PRO A 373 -2.60 2.91 -10.52
CA PRO A 373 -3.51 4.05 -10.33
C PRO A 373 -4.93 3.57 -10.04
N SER A 374 -5.72 4.36 -9.32
CA SER A 374 -7.07 4.00 -8.80
C SER A 374 -7.10 2.94 -7.69
N ILE A 375 -5.94 2.45 -7.23
CA ILE A 375 -5.81 1.59 -6.04
C ILE A 375 -5.01 2.36 -5.00
N ALA A 376 -5.68 2.78 -3.93
CA ALA A 376 -5.04 3.50 -2.84
C ALA A 376 -5.83 3.38 -1.53
N VAL A 377 -5.15 3.65 -0.42
CA VAL A 377 -5.72 3.71 0.93
C VAL A 377 -5.34 5.03 1.58
N TRP A 378 -6.20 5.58 2.44
CA TRP A 378 -5.80 6.74 3.25
C TRP A 378 -5.14 6.28 4.53
N HIS A 379 -4.03 6.92 4.86
CA HIS A 379 -3.32 6.66 6.10
C HIS A 379 -2.60 7.92 6.57
N GLN A 380 -2.23 7.96 7.85
CA GLN A 380 -1.38 9.03 8.36
C GLN A 380 0.04 8.86 7.79
N PRO A 381 0.59 9.83 7.02
CA PRO A 381 1.92 9.69 6.47
C PRO A 381 2.98 9.50 7.56
N ALA A 382 3.99 8.68 7.29
CA ALA A 382 5.08 8.40 8.25
C ALA A 382 5.78 9.68 8.73
N SER A 383 5.91 10.69 7.85
CA SER A 383 6.49 12.00 8.18
C SER A 383 5.77 12.76 9.29
N ALA A 384 4.50 12.44 9.59
CA ALA A 384 3.75 13.03 10.69
C ALA A 384 4.10 12.43 12.07
N LYS A 385 4.82 11.29 12.11
CA LYS A 385 5.23 10.60 13.34
C LYS A 385 6.75 10.76 13.53
N LYS A 386 7.19 11.64 14.44
CA LYS A 386 8.61 11.70 14.87
C LYS A 386 8.80 10.92 16.16
N ILE A 387 9.07 9.63 16.00
CA ILE A 387 9.16 8.70 17.12
C ILE A 387 10.59 8.16 17.21
N ASN A 388 11.34 8.58 18.23
CA ASN A 388 12.77 8.27 18.36
C ASN A 388 13.08 6.77 18.32
N TRP A 389 12.24 5.93 18.94
CA TRP A 389 12.49 4.48 18.95
C TRP A 389 12.38 3.84 17.56
N GLU A 390 11.65 4.43 16.60
CA GLU A 390 11.59 3.92 15.23
C GLU A 390 12.92 4.07 14.50
N THR A 391 13.73 5.10 14.86
CA THR A 391 15.08 5.30 14.33
C THR A 391 15.96 4.06 14.55
N TYR A 392 15.82 3.41 15.71
CA TYR A 392 16.57 2.18 16.00
C TYR A 392 16.29 1.09 14.95
N TYR A 393 15.01 0.83 14.67
CA TYR A 393 14.62 -0.21 13.72
C TYR A 393 14.98 0.19 12.29
N TYR A 394 14.68 1.42 11.88
CA TYR A 394 15.00 1.90 10.53
C TYR A 394 16.48 1.70 10.21
N ILE A 395 17.39 2.22 11.06
CA ILE A 395 18.83 2.14 10.79
C ILE A 395 19.36 0.71 10.85
N ARG A 396 18.98 -0.06 11.87
CA ARG A 396 19.44 -1.46 12.00
C ARG A 396 18.99 -2.28 10.80
N ASN A 397 17.73 -2.12 10.41
CA ASN A 397 17.13 -2.89 9.33
C ASN A 397 17.65 -2.45 7.96
N ASP A 398 17.89 -1.14 7.76
CA ASP A 398 18.52 -0.60 6.55
C ASP A 398 19.92 -1.21 6.37
N LEU A 399 20.73 -1.28 7.44
CA LEU A 399 22.03 -1.95 7.40
C LEU A 399 21.93 -3.45 7.07
N ILE A 400 20.94 -4.16 7.61
CA ILE A 400 20.68 -5.58 7.31
C ILE A 400 20.34 -5.76 5.83
N THR A 401 19.35 -5.01 5.34
CA THR A 401 18.91 -5.05 3.94
C THR A 401 20.05 -4.73 3.00
N TYR A 402 20.83 -3.70 3.33
CA TYR A 402 21.97 -3.29 2.53
C TYR A 402 23.06 -4.38 2.48
N ALA A 403 23.32 -5.07 3.60
CA ALA A 403 24.28 -6.18 3.65
C ALA A 403 23.83 -7.41 2.84
N ILE A 404 22.52 -7.64 2.71
CA ILE A 404 21.95 -8.75 1.93
C ILE A 404 22.07 -8.48 0.43
N HIS A 405 21.62 -7.31 0.00
CA HIS A 405 21.43 -6.98 -1.43
C HIS A 405 22.63 -6.27 -2.07
N TYR A 406 23.43 -5.54 -1.29
CA TYR A 406 24.50 -4.68 -1.81
C TYR A 406 25.85 -4.94 -1.12
N SER A 407 26.87 -4.18 -1.53
CA SER A 407 28.18 -4.17 -0.89
C SER A 407 28.41 -2.81 -0.23
N ILE A 408 28.69 -2.82 1.08
CA ILE A 408 28.83 -1.60 1.87
C ILE A 408 30.26 -1.44 2.40
N GLY A 409 30.85 -0.28 2.10
CA GLY A 409 32.17 0.10 2.58
C GLY A 409 32.12 0.50 4.04
N TYR A 410 32.88 -0.20 4.90
CA TYR A 410 32.93 0.07 6.33
C TYR A 410 33.23 1.54 6.66
N MET A 411 34.24 2.12 6.00
CA MET A 411 34.65 3.50 6.24
C MET A 411 33.57 4.51 5.84
N ASP A 412 32.88 4.27 4.71
CA ASP A 412 31.80 5.15 4.25
C ASP A 412 30.63 5.13 5.22
N THR A 413 30.28 3.94 5.73
CA THR A 413 29.23 3.77 6.75
C THR A 413 29.57 4.48 8.05
N VAL A 414 30.79 4.27 8.57
CA VAL A 414 31.21 4.93 9.82
C VAL A 414 31.27 6.44 9.65
N GLN A 415 31.76 6.95 8.51
CA GLN A 415 31.75 8.38 8.22
C GLN A 415 30.33 8.94 8.18
N HIS A 416 29.39 8.25 7.53
CA HIS A 416 27.99 8.62 7.49
C HIS A 416 27.37 8.72 8.89
N PHE A 417 27.46 7.65 9.70
CA PHE A 417 26.89 7.67 11.05
C PHE A 417 27.60 8.64 11.99
N THR A 418 28.93 8.81 11.85
CA THR A 418 29.66 9.83 12.62
C THR A 418 29.09 11.22 12.32
N LYS A 419 28.82 11.53 11.05
CA LYS A 419 28.20 12.80 10.66
C LYS A 419 26.81 12.96 11.26
N VAL A 420 25.95 11.93 11.18
CA VAL A 420 24.60 11.95 11.77
C VAL A 420 24.68 12.16 13.29
N ILE A 421 25.54 11.42 13.98
CA ILE A 421 25.74 11.53 15.43
C ILE A 421 26.19 12.95 15.82
N LEU A 422 27.18 13.51 15.13
CA LEU A 422 27.66 14.88 15.42
C LEU A 422 26.57 15.94 15.18
N GLN A 423 25.75 15.77 14.13
CA GLN A 423 24.61 16.66 13.86
C GLN A 423 23.55 16.59 14.97
N SER A 424 23.17 15.39 15.40
CA SER A 424 22.22 15.19 16.50
C SER A 424 22.75 15.74 17.83
N LEU A 425 24.03 15.49 18.14
CA LEU A 425 24.68 16.02 19.33
C LEU A 425 24.74 17.56 19.33
N SER A 426 24.99 18.20 18.18
CA SER A 426 24.95 19.67 18.06
C SER A 426 23.55 20.27 18.27
N SER A 427 22.51 19.44 18.11
CA SER A 427 21.12 19.82 18.37
C SER A 427 20.62 19.31 19.73
N PHE A 428 21.51 18.76 20.56
CA PHE A 428 21.22 18.17 21.87
C PHE A 428 20.19 17.01 21.84
N ASP A 429 20.03 16.34 20.69
CA ASP A 429 19.11 15.22 20.53
C ASP A 429 19.76 13.89 20.96
N TYR A 430 20.03 13.79 22.25
CA TYR A 430 20.71 12.64 22.85
C TYR A 430 19.92 11.32 22.70
N ASN A 431 18.58 11.39 22.71
CA ASN A 431 17.74 10.21 22.51
C ASN A 431 17.89 9.68 21.08
N HIS A 432 17.92 10.54 20.07
CA HIS A 432 18.19 10.10 18.70
C HIS A 432 19.61 9.53 18.56
N THR A 433 20.63 10.22 19.10
CA THR A 433 22.01 9.70 19.10
C THR A 433 22.12 8.32 19.74
N GLU A 434 21.44 8.10 20.88
CA GLU A 434 21.40 6.80 21.56
C GLU A 434 20.79 5.71 20.66
N MET A 435 19.70 6.02 19.94
CA MET A 435 19.08 5.07 19.00
C MET A 435 19.98 4.77 17.79
N VAL A 436 20.69 5.77 17.25
CA VAL A 436 21.66 5.57 16.16
C VAL A 436 22.79 4.64 16.61
N ILE A 437 23.43 4.92 17.75
CA ILE A 437 24.54 4.08 18.26
C ILE A 437 24.04 2.66 18.55
N LYS A 438 22.89 2.54 19.23
CA LYS A 438 22.32 1.24 19.60
C LYS A 438 21.96 0.39 18.38
N SER A 439 21.44 1.01 17.32
CA SER A 439 21.10 0.30 16.08
C SER A 439 22.33 -0.30 15.40
N PHE A 440 23.42 0.46 15.33
CA PHE A 440 24.70 -0.02 14.78
C PHE A 440 25.30 -1.13 15.64
N GLU A 441 25.32 -0.97 16.97
CA GLU A 441 25.79 -2.02 17.89
C GLU A 441 25.05 -3.34 17.70
N ASP A 442 23.72 -3.29 17.59
CA ASP A 442 22.91 -4.50 17.42
C ASP A 442 23.02 -5.09 16.02
N TYR A 443 23.28 -4.28 14.99
CA TYR A 443 23.63 -4.77 13.64
C TYR A 443 24.94 -5.56 13.65
N ILE A 444 25.98 -5.05 14.33
CA ILE A 444 27.32 -5.69 14.41
C ILE A 444 27.29 -7.02 15.13
N LYS A 445 26.33 -7.28 16.02
CA LYS A 445 26.16 -8.60 16.64
C LYS A 445 25.76 -9.71 15.65
N GLY A 446 25.37 -9.34 14.42
CA GLY A 446 25.03 -10.30 13.37
C GLY A 446 23.66 -10.97 13.56
N PRO A 447 23.32 -11.92 12.67
CA PRO A 447 21.98 -12.52 12.61
C PRO A 447 21.57 -13.25 13.88
N ASP A 448 22.51 -13.84 14.62
CA ASP A 448 22.23 -14.57 15.86
C ASP A 448 21.63 -13.67 16.95
N PHE A 449 21.86 -12.35 16.89
CA PHE A 449 21.18 -11.42 17.77
C PHE A 449 19.67 -11.45 17.56
N ILE A 450 19.19 -11.37 16.31
CA ILE A 450 17.74 -11.42 16.03
C ILE A 450 17.21 -12.83 16.30
N LYS A 451 17.91 -13.88 15.86
CA LYS A 451 17.45 -15.27 16.04
C LYS A 451 17.20 -15.65 17.50
N ASN A 452 18.03 -15.12 18.41
CA ASN A 452 17.96 -15.43 19.84
C ASN A 452 17.24 -14.35 20.67
N SER A 453 16.75 -13.28 20.05
CA SER A 453 16.03 -12.22 20.76
C SER A 453 14.56 -12.56 20.89
N GLU A 454 14.00 -12.31 22.08
CA GLU A 454 12.55 -12.25 22.26
C GLU A 454 12.06 -10.86 21.80
N PRO A 455 11.22 -10.76 20.76
CA PRO A 455 10.87 -9.47 20.15
C PRO A 455 10.15 -8.52 21.11
N GLU A 456 9.27 -9.04 21.97
CA GLU A 456 8.55 -8.23 22.97
C GLU A 456 9.52 -7.61 23.99
N VAL A 457 10.48 -8.41 24.49
CA VAL A 457 11.49 -7.97 25.45
C VAL A 457 12.45 -6.96 24.82
N LEU A 458 12.92 -7.24 23.60
CA LEU A 458 13.77 -6.31 22.87
C LEU A 458 13.06 -4.98 22.66
N HIS A 459 11.81 -5.00 22.18
CA HIS A 459 11.04 -3.79 21.95
C HIS A 459 10.83 -2.96 23.23
N LEU A 460 10.48 -3.59 24.35
CA LEU A 460 10.36 -2.91 25.64
C LEU A 460 11.67 -2.25 26.08
N ASN A 461 12.81 -2.91 25.85
CA ASN A 461 14.13 -2.33 26.13
C ASN A 461 14.42 -1.12 25.25
N ILE A 462 14.09 -1.18 23.95
CA ILE A 462 14.28 -0.05 23.03
C ILE A 462 13.36 1.12 23.40
N LEU A 463 12.09 0.87 23.76
CA LEU A 463 11.17 1.91 24.23
C LEU A 463 11.67 2.63 25.49
N LYS A 464 12.26 1.87 26.43
CA LYS A 464 12.86 2.44 27.64
C LYS A 464 14.09 3.26 27.28
N LEU A 465 14.96 2.73 26.42
CA LEU A 465 16.21 3.36 26.04
C LEU A 465 15.98 4.65 25.23
N SER A 466 14.95 4.70 24.37
CA SER A 466 14.62 5.87 23.55
C SER A 466 14.14 7.09 24.37
N LYS A 467 13.95 6.92 25.67
CA LYS A 467 13.51 7.95 26.63
C LYS A 467 14.53 8.13 27.76
N SER A 468 15.79 7.73 27.54
CA SER A 468 16.82 7.79 28.59
C SER A 468 17.16 9.21 29.00
N TYR A 469 16.93 10.18 28.11
CA TYR A 469 17.20 11.60 28.34
C TYR A 469 15.86 12.35 28.37
N ASN A 470 15.28 12.49 29.57
CA ASN A 470 13.93 13.00 29.80
C ASN A 470 13.80 14.54 29.76
N ASP A 471 14.90 15.27 29.92
CA ASP A 471 14.94 16.74 29.87
C ASP A 471 15.99 17.20 28.85
N GLN A 472 15.54 17.52 27.62
CA GLN A 472 16.39 18.11 26.58
C GLN A 472 16.47 19.65 26.69
N ASN A 473 15.92 20.23 27.76
CA ASN A 473 15.93 21.68 28.01
C ASN A 473 17.22 22.17 28.68
N GLU A 474 18.00 21.28 29.30
CA GLU A 474 19.31 21.57 29.87
C GLU A 474 20.40 20.79 29.11
N ILE A 475 21.50 21.46 28.79
CA ILE A 475 22.63 20.84 28.11
C ILE A 475 23.34 19.91 29.11
N ASP A 476 23.24 18.60 28.89
CA ASP A 476 24.09 17.60 29.57
C ASP A 476 25.33 17.34 28.70
N GLU A 477 26.34 18.21 28.84
CA GLU A 477 27.62 18.06 28.11
C GLU A 477 28.28 16.70 28.39
N LEU A 478 28.09 16.14 29.59
CA LEU A 478 28.66 14.87 29.97
C LEU A 478 27.96 13.71 29.24
N ALA A 479 26.65 13.78 29.02
CA ALA A 479 25.92 12.82 28.18
C ALA A 479 26.43 12.84 26.73
N GLY A 480 26.60 14.03 26.15
CA GLY A 480 27.15 14.17 24.80
C GLY A 480 28.53 13.54 24.65
N ILE A 481 29.45 13.81 25.59
CA ILE A 481 30.80 13.23 25.59
C ILE A 481 30.76 11.71 25.76
N LYS A 482 29.90 11.19 26.64
CA LYS A 482 29.74 9.74 26.84
C LYS A 482 29.25 9.04 25.58
N LEU A 483 28.22 9.58 24.93
CA LEU A 483 27.66 9.05 23.68
C LEU A 483 28.70 9.04 22.57
N LEU A 484 29.43 10.15 22.40
CA LEU A 484 30.47 10.26 21.37
C LEU A 484 31.63 9.28 21.63
N THR A 485 32.04 9.14 22.90
CA THR A 485 33.09 8.18 23.29
C THR A 485 32.64 6.74 23.04
N ARG A 486 31.38 6.41 23.36
CA ARG A 486 30.80 5.10 23.06
C ARG A 486 30.78 4.84 21.54
N TRP A 487 30.38 5.82 20.74
CA TRP A 487 30.39 5.69 19.28
C TRP A 487 31.78 5.35 18.74
N PHE A 488 32.81 6.11 19.13
CA PHE A 488 34.18 5.84 18.65
C PHE A 488 34.70 4.48 19.09
N LYS A 489 34.33 4.03 20.30
CA LYS A 489 34.66 2.67 20.77
C LYS A 489 33.99 1.61 19.89
N VAL A 490 32.68 1.72 19.68
CA VAL A 490 31.90 0.78 18.85
C VAL A 490 32.45 0.74 17.42
N ALA A 491 32.72 1.90 16.83
CA ALA A 491 33.34 1.98 15.52
C ALA A 491 34.68 1.22 15.53
N ALA A 492 35.63 1.58 16.40
CA ALA A 492 36.93 0.93 16.44
C ALA A 492 36.84 -0.62 16.57
N GLU A 493 35.99 -1.12 17.46
CA GLU A 493 35.79 -2.56 17.70
C GLU A 493 35.14 -3.26 16.49
N SER A 494 34.16 -2.62 15.84
CA SER A 494 33.41 -3.20 14.71
C SER A 494 34.21 -3.38 13.42
N SER A 495 35.33 -2.66 13.26
CA SER A 495 36.15 -2.68 12.04
C SER A 495 36.69 -4.06 11.68
N ILE A 496 36.97 -4.89 12.69
CA ILE A 496 37.51 -6.25 12.53
C ILE A 496 36.41 -7.21 12.08
N GLU A 497 35.18 -7.02 12.54
CA GLU A 497 34.07 -7.96 12.36
C GLU A 497 33.19 -7.62 11.16
N TRP A 498 33.21 -6.38 10.65
CA TRP A 498 32.33 -5.87 9.58
C TRP A 498 32.11 -6.85 8.43
N SER A 499 33.19 -7.30 7.79
CA SER A 499 33.13 -8.19 6.63
C SER A 499 32.58 -9.58 6.97
N SER A 500 32.75 -10.04 8.22
CA SER A 500 32.15 -11.29 8.70
C SER A 500 30.65 -11.10 8.94
N VAL A 501 30.27 -10.00 9.61
CA VAL A 501 28.88 -9.65 9.94
C VAL A 501 28.03 -9.49 8.68
N SER A 502 28.50 -8.70 7.70
CA SER A 502 27.75 -8.47 6.45
C SER A 502 27.53 -9.77 5.67
N ARG A 503 28.54 -10.66 5.63
CA ARG A 503 28.38 -12.01 5.04
C ARG A 503 27.43 -12.89 5.86
N GLY A 504 27.47 -12.77 7.18
CA GLY A 504 26.58 -13.45 8.11
C GLY A 504 25.11 -13.13 7.81
N TRP A 505 24.76 -11.84 7.70
CA TRP A 505 23.40 -11.41 7.33
C TRP A 505 22.94 -11.97 5.99
N LYS A 506 23.79 -11.86 4.96
CA LYS A 506 23.49 -12.41 3.63
C LYS A 506 23.31 -13.92 3.63
N SER A 507 24.09 -14.66 4.43
CA SER A 507 23.97 -16.11 4.52
C SER A 507 22.74 -16.55 5.32
N ALA A 508 22.39 -15.81 6.38
CA ALA A 508 21.29 -16.16 7.27
C ALA A 508 19.91 -15.79 6.72
N SER A 509 19.81 -14.84 5.78
CA SER A 509 18.53 -14.38 5.25
C SER A 509 17.65 -15.53 4.73
N LYS A 510 18.23 -16.50 4.01
CA LYS A 510 17.49 -17.68 3.49
C LYS A 510 16.86 -18.54 4.59
N GLU A 511 17.54 -18.67 5.73
CA GLU A 511 17.01 -19.40 6.88
C GLU A 511 15.93 -18.57 7.59
N MET A 512 16.21 -17.29 7.80
CA MET A 512 15.35 -16.35 8.54
C MET A 512 14.04 -16.01 7.82
N THR A 513 13.94 -16.25 6.52
CA THR A 513 12.68 -16.14 5.76
C THR A 513 11.91 -17.45 5.67
N SER A 514 12.46 -18.57 6.17
CA SER A 514 11.81 -19.87 6.08
C SER A 514 10.63 -20.00 7.03
N THR A 515 9.62 -20.78 6.63
CA THR A 515 8.47 -21.12 7.49
C THR A 515 8.91 -21.81 8.78
N ILE A 516 9.95 -22.66 8.72
CA ILE A 516 10.48 -23.38 9.89
C ILE A 516 11.02 -22.38 10.92
N PHE A 517 11.86 -21.44 10.48
CA PHE A 517 12.39 -20.39 11.35
C PHE A 517 11.24 -19.58 11.97
N TRP A 518 10.29 -19.13 11.16
CA TRP A 518 9.20 -18.29 11.66
C TRP A 518 8.27 -19.01 12.63
N ARG A 519 7.98 -20.30 12.42
CA ARG A 519 7.23 -21.10 13.41
C ARG A 519 7.95 -21.15 14.75
N GLN A 520 9.27 -21.36 14.75
CA GLN A 520 10.06 -21.37 15.97
C GLN A 520 10.10 -19.99 16.63
N TYR A 521 10.39 -18.95 15.84
CA TYR A 521 10.50 -17.56 16.30
C TYR A 521 9.20 -17.02 16.90
N LEU A 522 8.05 -17.47 16.38
CA LEU A 522 6.72 -17.09 16.89
C LEU A 522 6.17 -18.09 17.95
N GLY A 523 6.92 -19.13 18.32
CA GLY A 523 6.49 -20.13 19.29
C GLY A 523 5.32 -21.00 18.83
N LEU A 524 5.17 -21.24 17.53
CA LEU A 524 4.12 -22.08 16.94
C LEU A 524 4.49 -23.56 17.07
N LYS A 525 3.47 -24.41 17.23
CA LYS A 525 3.66 -25.87 17.20
C LYS A 525 3.94 -26.31 15.75
N ASN A 526 4.92 -27.21 15.59
CA ASN A 526 5.25 -27.82 14.31
C ASN A 526 4.12 -28.71 13.79
#